data_AF-A0A9D8HIS7-F1
#
_entry.id   AF-A0A9D8HIS7-F1
#
_cell.length_a   1.000
_cell.length_b   1.000
_cell.length_c   1.000
_cell.angle_alpha   90.00
_cell.angle_beta   90.00
_cell.angle_gamma   90.00
#
_symmetry.space_group_name_H-M   'P 1'
#
loop_
_entity.id
_entity.type
_entity.pdbx_description
1 polymer ?
#
loop_
_entity_poly.entity_id
_entity_poly.type
_entity_poly.pdbx_seq_one_letter_code
_entity_poly.pdbx_strand_id
1 'polypeptide(L)'
;MREGETGALLTALRRAATLHRLYGSHHPLTDISLTEAARAADVLAEGEPAQLTIIDGSLYVNRALLPMASLSHSGFLQTILDHGVTSVTLVPPVRVEDLAVLTATLAGDSPEPPTAGSVRLNEDNLAPAQRDEPRDERRMAYTATLDLLRAVSLAVVRREQVSLSEATAAVRTLMDLCLDDPAAALLLSTMKNHHEYTFFHSVNTCILTLMIGQAAGLDRDDQILLGMGALLHDIGKVGISPSVLQHPGRLTPEMWKEIKQHPQMGAEAVLLASEPGQEVVAVVALEHHARYDGSGYPNLLYFEEPPAHTGSPGAAAHPLHLFTRLTAVADGYDAVTSRRAYRRAATPPRALRVLLDGAGTMYDPDVVHAFIDVMGEFPPGSLLRLRGGETVLVSRPAGDPDRPVPALMMIDAAGRRLSQPEPLSFHPGEVAAYLTPERAGVTPALILEHAGPAGVD
;
A
#
# COMPACT_ATOMS: atom_id res chain seq x y z
N MET A 1 -9.17 12.58 -11.38
CA MET A 1 -10.34 12.34 -12.24
C MET A 1 -10.12 11.07 -13.04
N ARG A 2 -9.06 11.02 -13.86
CA ARG A 2 -8.68 9.83 -14.67
C ARG A 2 -8.69 8.48 -13.97
N GLU A 3 -8.20 8.36 -12.73
CA GLU A 3 -8.24 7.09 -11.96
C GLU A 3 -9.66 6.55 -11.72
N GLY A 4 -10.60 7.42 -11.32
CA GLY A 4 -11.97 7.01 -11.05
C GLY A 4 -12.74 6.67 -12.31
N GLU A 5 -12.51 7.43 -13.39
CA GLU A 5 -13.12 7.23 -14.71
C GLU A 5 -12.61 5.94 -15.35
N THR A 6 -11.30 5.71 -15.26
CA THR A 6 -10.67 4.46 -15.74
C THR A 6 -11.16 3.26 -14.93
N GLY A 7 -11.26 3.39 -13.60
CA GLY A 7 -11.81 2.34 -12.75
C GLY A 7 -13.27 2.00 -13.09
N ALA A 8 -14.10 3.01 -13.38
CA ALA A 8 -15.49 2.81 -13.81
C ALA A 8 -15.55 2.07 -15.15
N LEU A 9 -14.73 2.47 -16.12
CA LEU A 9 -14.62 1.81 -17.43
C LEU A 9 -14.20 0.35 -17.28
N LEU A 10 -13.11 0.06 -16.55
CA LEU A 10 -12.61 -1.30 -16.35
C LEU A 10 -13.61 -2.19 -15.60
N THR A 11 -14.32 -1.63 -14.62
CA THR A 11 -15.39 -2.35 -13.91
C THR A 11 -16.52 -2.75 -14.86
N ALA A 12 -16.97 -1.80 -15.69
CA ALA A 12 -18.04 -2.05 -16.66
C ALA A 12 -17.63 -3.06 -17.73
N LEU A 13 -16.40 -2.95 -18.26
CA LEU A 13 -15.83 -3.90 -19.22
C LEU A 13 -15.71 -5.31 -18.65
N ARG A 14 -15.17 -5.46 -17.43
CA ARG A 14 -15.08 -6.76 -16.75
C ARG A 14 -16.46 -7.41 -16.56
N ARG A 15 -17.44 -6.59 -16.17
CA ARG A 15 -18.83 -7.05 -15.99
C ARG A 15 -19.44 -7.48 -17.33
N ALA A 16 -19.25 -6.68 -18.38
CA ALA A 16 -19.73 -7.00 -19.72
C ALA A 16 -19.11 -8.30 -20.26
N ALA A 17 -17.79 -8.49 -20.16
CA ALA A 17 -17.12 -9.72 -20.57
C ALA A 17 -17.60 -10.95 -19.77
N THR A 18 -17.85 -10.78 -18.47
CA THR A 18 -18.39 -11.86 -17.63
C THR A 18 -19.82 -12.22 -18.02
N LEU A 19 -20.68 -11.23 -18.25
CA LEU A 19 -22.06 -11.45 -18.67
C LEU A 19 -22.15 -12.03 -20.08
N HIS A 20 -21.27 -11.61 -20.99
CA HIS A 20 -21.14 -12.19 -22.32
C HIS A 20 -20.81 -13.69 -22.26
N ARG A 21 -19.87 -14.11 -21.41
CA ARG A 21 -19.57 -15.55 -21.20
C ARG A 21 -20.77 -16.35 -20.66
N LEU A 22 -21.60 -15.74 -19.81
CA LEU A 22 -22.71 -16.43 -19.16
C LEU A 22 -23.99 -16.46 -20.01
N TYR A 23 -24.27 -15.39 -20.74
CA TYR A 23 -25.57 -15.16 -21.38
C TYR A 23 -25.49 -14.76 -22.86
N GLY A 24 -24.29 -14.52 -23.39
CA GLY A 24 -24.06 -14.06 -24.76
C GLY A 24 -24.15 -12.54 -24.95
N SER A 25 -23.84 -12.10 -26.17
CA SER A 25 -23.74 -10.70 -26.59
C SER A 25 -25.06 -9.93 -26.63
N HIS A 26 -26.19 -10.62 -26.77
CA HIS A 26 -27.52 -10.01 -26.96
C HIS A 26 -28.38 -10.01 -25.70
N HIS A 27 -27.79 -10.33 -24.54
CA HIS A 27 -28.54 -10.35 -23.29
C HIS A 27 -28.70 -8.92 -22.74
N PRO A 28 -29.90 -8.52 -22.26
CA PRO A 28 -30.15 -7.14 -21.81
C PRO A 28 -29.18 -6.62 -20.73
N LEU A 29 -28.68 -7.51 -19.85
CA LEU A 29 -27.69 -7.13 -18.83
C LEU A 29 -26.30 -6.85 -19.44
N THR A 30 -25.94 -7.54 -20.52
CA THR A 30 -24.72 -7.29 -21.29
C THR A 30 -24.81 -5.91 -21.94
N ASP A 31 -25.93 -5.60 -22.58
CA ASP A 31 -26.20 -4.30 -23.21
C ASP A 31 -26.13 -3.12 -22.21
N ILE A 32 -26.71 -3.28 -21.03
CA ILE A 32 -26.63 -2.28 -19.95
C ILE A 32 -25.17 -2.03 -19.57
N SER A 33 -24.38 -3.10 -19.43
CA SER A 33 -22.98 -3.00 -19.04
C SER A 33 -22.10 -2.38 -20.12
N LEU A 34 -22.36 -2.70 -21.39
CA LEU A 34 -21.68 -2.05 -22.52
C LEU A 34 -22.05 -0.57 -22.64
N THR A 35 -23.30 -0.22 -22.36
CA THR A 35 -23.75 1.19 -22.33
C THR A 35 -23.06 1.98 -21.22
N GLU A 36 -22.91 1.39 -20.03
CA GLU A 36 -22.14 2.01 -18.94
C GLU A 36 -20.65 2.15 -19.30
N ALA A 37 -20.07 1.14 -19.95
CA ALA A 37 -18.70 1.18 -20.43
C ALA A 37 -18.49 2.30 -21.47
N ALA A 38 -19.40 2.43 -22.44
CA ALA A 38 -19.35 3.50 -23.45
C ALA A 38 -19.37 4.89 -22.82
N ARG A 39 -20.27 5.11 -21.86
CA ARG A 39 -20.33 6.39 -21.11
C ARG A 39 -19.05 6.67 -20.34
N ALA A 40 -18.51 5.66 -19.64
CA ALA A 40 -17.27 5.82 -18.89
C ALA A 40 -16.08 6.10 -19.83
N ALA A 41 -16.06 5.46 -21.00
CA ALA A 41 -15.05 5.67 -22.03
C ALA A 41 -15.11 7.09 -22.60
N ASP A 42 -16.30 7.61 -22.91
CA ASP A 42 -16.48 8.99 -23.37
C ASP A 42 -16.05 10.02 -22.32
N VAL A 43 -16.38 9.77 -21.04
CA VAL A 43 -15.94 10.64 -19.94
C VAL A 43 -14.41 10.63 -19.81
N LEU A 44 -13.78 9.45 -19.89
CA LEU A 44 -12.32 9.32 -19.82
C LEU A 44 -11.61 10.00 -21.01
N ALA A 45 -12.22 9.94 -22.19
CA ALA A 45 -11.69 10.52 -23.42
C ALA A 45 -11.77 12.06 -23.45
N GLU A 46 -12.71 12.67 -22.73
CA GLU A 46 -12.90 14.13 -22.67
C GLU A 46 -13.00 14.81 -24.06
N GLY A 47 -13.47 14.08 -25.09
CA GLY A 47 -13.60 14.57 -26.47
C GLY A 47 -12.37 14.39 -27.36
N GLU A 48 -11.27 13.86 -26.84
CA GLU A 48 -10.05 13.50 -27.59
C GLU A 48 -9.76 12.00 -27.46
N PRO A 49 -9.00 11.37 -28.38
CA PRO A 49 -8.66 9.96 -28.23
C PRO A 49 -7.93 9.65 -26.91
N ALA A 50 -8.34 8.58 -26.22
CA ALA A 50 -7.69 8.08 -25.02
C ALA A 50 -7.16 6.66 -25.23
N GLN A 51 -5.85 6.48 -25.08
CA GLN A 51 -5.20 5.18 -25.18
C GLN A 51 -4.92 4.61 -23.80
N LEU A 52 -5.49 3.44 -23.52
CA LEU A 52 -5.16 2.59 -22.38
C LEU A 52 -4.03 1.64 -22.80
N THR A 53 -2.93 1.61 -22.07
CA THR A 53 -1.79 0.71 -22.37
C THR A 53 -1.43 -0.09 -21.13
N ILE A 54 -1.25 -1.40 -21.29
CA ILE A 54 -0.85 -2.30 -20.22
C ILE A 54 0.60 -2.71 -20.45
N ILE A 55 1.46 -2.40 -19.49
CA ILE A 55 2.90 -2.70 -19.54
C ILE A 55 3.30 -3.26 -18.19
N ASP A 56 3.85 -4.48 -18.16
CA ASP A 56 4.31 -5.14 -16.94
C ASP A 56 3.25 -5.14 -15.82
N GLY A 57 1.99 -5.41 -16.19
CA GLY A 57 0.83 -5.41 -15.27
C GLY A 57 0.33 -4.02 -14.84
N SER A 58 0.99 -2.94 -15.30
CA SER A 58 0.63 -1.55 -15.00
C SER A 58 -0.18 -0.92 -16.14
N LEU A 59 -1.23 -0.20 -15.78
CA LEU A 59 -2.10 0.50 -16.70
C LEU A 59 -1.72 1.97 -16.84
N TYR A 60 -1.62 2.42 -18.08
CA TYR A 60 -1.36 3.79 -18.46
C TYR A 60 -2.54 4.34 -19.27
N VAL A 61 -2.85 5.62 -19.12
CA VAL A 61 -3.76 6.37 -20.01
C VAL A 61 -3.02 7.53 -20.64
N ASN A 62 -2.93 7.56 -21.98
CA ASN A 62 -2.24 8.63 -22.73
C ASN A 62 -0.82 8.93 -22.18
N ARG A 63 -0.07 7.88 -21.80
CA ARG A 63 1.26 7.89 -21.13
C ARG A 63 1.28 8.15 -19.62
N ALA A 64 0.18 8.52 -18.99
CA ALA A 64 0.13 8.70 -17.53
C ALA A 64 -0.14 7.35 -16.86
N LEU A 65 0.76 6.89 -15.99
CA LEU A 65 0.54 5.72 -15.15
C LEU A 65 -0.66 5.95 -14.25
N LEU A 66 -1.55 4.96 -14.14
CA LEU A 66 -2.69 4.97 -13.23
C LEU A 66 -2.47 3.94 -12.11
N PRO A 67 -1.75 4.31 -11.03
CA PRO A 67 -1.45 3.41 -9.92
C PRO A 67 -2.66 2.64 -9.40
N MET A 68 -3.75 3.34 -9.11
CA MET A 68 -4.88 2.76 -8.39
C MET A 68 -5.70 1.87 -9.29
N ALA A 69 -5.90 2.25 -10.56
CA ALA A 69 -6.55 1.40 -11.56
C ALA A 69 -5.70 0.15 -11.86
N SER A 70 -4.37 0.30 -11.97
CA SER A 70 -3.44 -0.84 -12.13
C SER A 70 -3.62 -1.86 -11.01
N LEU A 71 -3.68 -1.38 -9.77
CA LEU A 71 -3.83 -2.20 -8.57
C LEU A 71 -5.23 -2.81 -8.44
N SER A 72 -6.28 -2.00 -8.61
CA SER A 72 -7.67 -2.41 -8.35
C SER A 72 -8.21 -3.37 -9.41
N HIS A 73 -7.57 -3.40 -10.58
CA HIS A 73 -7.98 -4.20 -11.72
C HIS A 73 -6.90 -5.20 -12.18
N SER A 74 -5.84 -5.45 -11.40
CA SER A 74 -4.69 -6.28 -11.80
C SER A 74 -5.09 -7.62 -12.44
N GLY A 75 -5.99 -8.38 -11.80
CA GLY A 75 -6.47 -9.66 -12.36
C GLY A 75 -7.25 -9.51 -13.68
N PHE A 76 -7.97 -8.40 -13.86
CA PHE A 76 -8.64 -8.11 -15.13
C PHE A 76 -7.66 -7.61 -16.20
N LEU A 77 -6.66 -6.80 -15.83
CA LEU A 77 -5.58 -6.39 -16.72
C LEU A 77 -4.78 -7.60 -17.20
N GLN A 78 -4.50 -8.57 -16.31
CA GLN A 78 -3.90 -9.84 -16.70
C GLN A 78 -4.81 -10.61 -17.67
N THR A 79 -6.11 -10.65 -17.43
CA THR A 79 -7.06 -11.25 -18.39
C THR A 79 -6.99 -10.58 -19.76
N ILE A 80 -6.86 -9.26 -19.82
CA ILE A 80 -6.72 -8.50 -21.09
C ILE A 80 -5.42 -8.90 -21.81
N LEU A 81 -4.31 -9.00 -21.08
CA LEU A 81 -3.01 -9.46 -21.60
C LEU A 81 -3.05 -10.90 -22.10
N ASP A 82 -3.70 -11.81 -21.36
CA ASP A 82 -3.82 -13.23 -21.72
C ASP A 82 -4.58 -13.43 -23.05
N HIS A 83 -5.42 -12.46 -23.43
CA HIS A 83 -6.12 -12.43 -24.72
C HIS A 83 -5.38 -11.61 -25.79
N GLY A 84 -4.10 -11.29 -25.55
CA GLY A 84 -3.23 -10.62 -26.52
C GLY A 84 -3.52 -9.12 -26.72
N VAL A 85 -4.26 -8.50 -25.81
CA VAL A 85 -4.56 -7.06 -25.87
C VAL A 85 -3.59 -6.32 -24.94
N THR A 86 -2.70 -5.52 -25.53
CA THR A 86 -1.71 -4.72 -24.81
C THR A 86 -2.07 -3.24 -24.77
N SER A 87 -2.86 -2.76 -25.74
CA SER A 87 -3.42 -1.41 -25.72
C SER A 87 -4.85 -1.36 -26.27
N VAL A 88 -5.62 -0.39 -25.77
CA VAL A 88 -6.98 -0.08 -26.22
C VAL A 88 -7.08 1.43 -26.43
N THR A 89 -7.20 1.86 -27.69
CA THR A 89 -7.46 3.25 -28.06
C THR A 89 -8.95 3.48 -28.17
N LEU A 90 -9.46 4.47 -27.44
CA LEU A 90 -10.84 4.92 -27.41
C LEU A 90 -10.95 6.23 -28.19
N VAL A 91 -11.77 6.26 -29.24
CA VAL A 91 -12.02 7.44 -30.07
C VAL A 91 -13.46 7.88 -29.83
N PRO A 92 -13.69 9.02 -29.14
CA PRO A 92 -15.04 9.49 -28.84
C PRO A 92 -15.77 9.96 -30.13
N PRO A 93 -17.10 9.76 -30.24
CA PRO A 93 -17.96 9.06 -29.29
C PRO A 93 -17.76 7.54 -29.34
N VAL A 94 -17.58 6.93 -28.17
CA VAL A 94 -17.33 5.49 -28.04
C VAL A 94 -18.62 4.71 -28.23
N ARG A 95 -18.63 3.85 -29.24
CA ARG A 95 -19.80 3.08 -29.67
C ARG A 95 -19.90 1.77 -28.89
N VAL A 96 -21.12 1.46 -28.49
CA VAL A 96 -21.46 0.21 -27.79
C VAL A 96 -21.09 -1.01 -28.64
N GLU A 97 -21.30 -0.93 -29.96
CA GLU A 97 -20.96 -2.01 -30.90
C GLU A 97 -19.46 -2.34 -30.92
N ASP A 98 -18.59 -1.33 -30.84
CA ASP A 98 -17.13 -1.53 -30.88
C ASP A 98 -16.63 -2.08 -29.53
N LEU A 99 -17.23 -1.67 -28.41
CA LEU A 99 -16.97 -2.26 -27.10
C LEU A 99 -17.45 -3.70 -27.00
N ALA A 100 -18.54 -4.06 -27.69
CA ALA A 100 -19.03 -5.44 -27.72
C ALA A 100 -17.96 -6.38 -28.30
N VAL A 101 -17.26 -5.95 -29.36
CA VAL A 101 -16.16 -6.70 -29.97
C VAL A 101 -15.00 -6.90 -29.00
N LEU A 102 -14.59 -5.86 -28.28
CA LEU A 102 -13.58 -5.97 -27.22
C LEU A 102 -14.03 -6.97 -26.14
N THR A 103 -15.27 -6.87 -25.65
CA THR A 103 -15.75 -7.76 -24.59
C THR A 103 -15.91 -9.22 -25.02
N ALA A 104 -16.25 -9.47 -26.28
CA ALA A 104 -16.27 -10.81 -26.85
C ALA A 104 -14.86 -11.39 -26.95
N THR A 105 -13.88 -10.58 -27.38
CA THR A 105 -12.45 -10.96 -27.36
C THR A 105 -12.00 -11.36 -25.95
N LEU A 106 -12.32 -10.55 -24.94
CA LEU A 106 -11.98 -10.81 -23.53
C LEU A 106 -12.78 -11.97 -22.91
N ALA A 107 -13.85 -12.42 -23.57
CA ALA A 107 -14.63 -13.59 -23.18
C ALA A 107 -14.08 -14.90 -23.77
N GLY A 108 -13.08 -14.83 -24.65
CA GLY A 108 -12.48 -15.97 -25.35
C GLY A 108 -13.01 -16.20 -26.76
N ASP A 109 -13.88 -15.33 -27.28
CA ASP A 109 -14.32 -15.39 -28.67
C ASP A 109 -13.27 -14.75 -29.60
N SER A 110 -13.35 -15.06 -30.90
CA SER A 110 -12.50 -14.47 -31.95
C SER A 110 -13.33 -13.66 -32.96
N PRO A 111 -13.93 -12.53 -32.55
CA PRO A 111 -14.68 -11.67 -33.46
C PRO A 111 -13.75 -10.97 -34.46
N GLU A 112 -14.28 -10.57 -35.62
CA GLU A 112 -13.51 -9.73 -36.55
C GLU A 112 -13.21 -8.37 -35.89
N PRO A 113 -11.95 -7.92 -35.88
CA PRO A 113 -11.56 -6.68 -35.22
C PRO A 113 -12.16 -5.46 -35.96
N PRO A 114 -12.61 -4.43 -35.23
CA PRO A 114 -13.20 -3.25 -35.85
C PRO A 114 -12.12 -2.48 -36.62
N THR A 115 -12.23 -2.45 -37.95
CA THR A 115 -11.19 -1.91 -38.84
C THR A 115 -11.11 -0.38 -38.86
N ALA A 116 -12.14 0.31 -38.34
CA ALA A 116 -12.22 1.77 -38.24
C ALA A 116 -13.16 2.21 -37.10
N GLY A 117 -13.21 1.43 -36.01
CA GLY A 117 -14.11 1.66 -34.89
C GLY A 117 -13.65 2.75 -33.92
N SER A 118 -14.56 3.12 -33.04
CA SER A 118 -14.33 3.94 -31.85
C SER A 118 -13.52 3.24 -30.75
N VAL A 119 -13.28 1.93 -30.90
CA VAL A 119 -12.38 1.14 -30.06
C VAL A 119 -11.39 0.44 -30.96
N ARG A 120 -10.10 0.59 -30.69
CA ARG A 120 -9.02 0.04 -31.51
C ARG A 120 -8.00 -0.65 -30.62
N LEU A 121 -7.60 -1.86 -30.98
CA LEU A 121 -6.75 -2.70 -30.14
C LEU A 121 -5.33 -2.70 -30.69
N ASN A 122 -4.34 -2.62 -29.80
CA ASN A 122 -2.93 -2.76 -30.12
C ASN A 122 -2.41 -1.75 -31.17
N GLU A 123 -3.07 -0.60 -31.32
CA GLU A 123 -2.54 0.52 -32.10
C GLU A 123 -1.37 1.17 -31.38
N ASP A 124 -0.38 1.63 -32.17
CA ASP A 124 0.85 2.34 -31.81
C ASP A 124 1.08 2.52 -30.30
N ASN A 125 2.05 1.78 -29.76
CA ASN A 125 2.52 1.92 -28.40
C ASN A 125 3.07 3.34 -28.21
N LEU A 126 2.27 4.25 -27.62
CA LEU A 126 2.84 5.42 -26.96
C LEU A 126 3.79 4.88 -25.89
N ALA A 127 5.09 4.87 -26.18
CA ALA A 127 6.10 4.59 -25.18
C ALA A 127 5.80 5.50 -23.97
N PRO A 128 5.84 4.96 -22.72
CA PRO A 128 5.69 5.78 -21.53
C PRO A 128 6.59 7.01 -21.63
N ALA A 129 6.18 8.14 -21.03
CA ALA A 129 7.13 9.20 -20.74
C ALA A 129 8.34 8.56 -20.02
N GLN A 130 9.56 9.01 -20.35
CA GLN A 130 10.84 8.37 -19.96
C GLN A 130 10.73 7.56 -18.67
N ARG A 131 10.87 6.23 -18.79
CA ARG A 131 10.87 5.31 -17.65
C ARG A 131 11.92 5.80 -16.66
N ASP A 132 11.46 6.19 -15.49
CA ASP A 132 12.32 6.26 -14.31
C ASP A 132 12.42 4.81 -13.82
N GLU A 133 13.24 3.99 -14.50
CA GLU A 133 13.38 2.54 -14.26
C GLU A 133 13.50 2.20 -12.77
N PRO A 134 14.34 2.91 -11.97
CA PRO A 134 14.44 2.65 -10.53
C PRO A 134 13.12 2.86 -9.80
N ARG A 135 12.28 3.80 -10.23
CA ARG A 135 11.00 4.08 -9.57
C ARG A 135 9.94 3.03 -9.90
N ASP A 136 9.95 2.51 -11.12
CA ASP A 136 9.01 1.47 -11.55
C ASP A 136 9.34 0.13 -10.87
N GLU A 137 10.62 -0.24 -10.76
CA GLU A 137 11.06 -1.47 -10.07
C GLU A 137 10.61 -1.51 -8.60
N ARG A 138 10.78 -0.40 -7.87
CA ARG A 138 10.40 -0.33 -6.44
C ARG A 138 8.90 -0.47 -6.24
N ARG A 139 8.12 0.12 -7.15
CA ARG A 139 6.65 -0.02 -7.15
C ARG A 139 6.22 -1.44 -7.51
N MET A 140 6.89 -2.06 -8.47
CA MET A 140 6.67 -3.47 -8.81
C MET A 140 6.97 -4.38 -7.62
N ALA A 141 8.06 -4.16 -6.87
CA ALA A 141 8.38 -4.91 -5.66
C ALA A 141 7.28 -4.78 -4.58
N TYR A 142 6.80 -3.56 -4.34
CA TYR A 142 5.70 -3.33 -3.40
C TYR A 142 4.41 -4.03 -3.86
N THR A 143 4.04 -3.90 -5.14
CA THR A 143 2.82 -4.52 -5.69
C THR A 143 2.92 -6.05 -5.70
N ALA A 144 4.06 -6.61 -6.06
CA ALA A 144 4.30 -8.05 -5.99
C ALA A 144 4.13 -8.58 -4.56
N THR A 145 4.57 -7.80 -3.56
CA THR A 145 4.36 -8.15 -2.15
C THR A 145 2.87 -8.12 -1.77
N LEU A 146 2.09 -7.15 -2.28
CA LEU A 146 0.64 -7.14 -2.08
C LEU A 146 -0.04 -8.36 -2.71
N ASP A 147 0.31 -8.70 -3.95
CA ASP A 147 -0.27 -9.85 -4.66
C ASP A 147 0.05 -11.16 -3.95
N LEU A 148 1.29 -11.30 -3.47
CA LEU A 148 1.68 -12.39 -2.62
C LEU A 148 0.84 -12.45 -1.34
N LEU A 149 0.66 -11.35 -0.62
CA LEU A 149 -0.15 -11.32 0.60
C LEU A 149 -1.60 -11.77 0.33
N ARG A 150 -2.17 -11.38 -0.81
CA ARG A 150 -3.49 -11.84 -1.26
C ARG A 150 -3.49 -13.35 -1.50
N ALA A 151 -2.47 -13.88 -2.18
CA ALA A 151 -2.32 -15.31 -2.44
C ALA A 151 -2.17 -16.12 -1.15
N VAL A 152 -1.30 -15.69 -0.24
CA VAL A 152 -1.11 -16.30 1.09
C VAL A 152 -2.41 -16.27 1.88
N SER A 153 -3.12 -15.14 1.89
CA SER A 153 -4.41 -15.01 2.58
C SER A 153 -5.46 -15.99 2.04
N LEU A 154 -5.51 -16.15 0.72
CA LEU A 154 -6.41 -17.09 0.06
C LEU A 154 -6.07 -18.55 0.41
N ALA A 155 -4.78 -18.89 0.44
CA ALA A 155 -4.32 -20.22 0.87
C ALA A 155 -4.74 -20.51 2.32
N VAL A 156 -4.57 -19.55 3.24
CA VAL A 156 -5.03 -19.69 4.64
C VAL A 156 -6.53 -19.91 4.71
N VAL A 157 -7.33 -19.15 3.98
CA VAL A 157 -8.80 -19.32 3.93
C VAL A 157 -9.19 -20.69 3.41
N ARG A 158 -8.48 -21.21 2.40
CA ARG A 158 -8.69 -22.54 1.83
C ARG A 158 -8.12 -23.68 2.67
N ARG A 159 -7.42 -23.35 3.77
CA ARG A 159 -6.66 -24.32 4.60
C ARG A 159 -5.63 -25.09 3.78
N GLU A 160 -5.07 -24.43 2.78
CA GLU A 160 -3.94 -24.92 2.01
C GLU A 160 -2.64 -24.59 2.75
N GLN A 161 -1.56 -25.28 2.41
CA GLN A 161 -0.25 -25.00 2.99
C GLN A 161 0.24 -23.63 2.48
N VAL A 162 0.62 -22.74 3.40
CA VAL A 162 1.22 -21.45 3.07
C VAL A 162 2.69 -21.67 2.75
N SER A 163 3.15 -21.09 1.62
CA SER A 163 4.58 -21.03 1.27
C SER A 163 5.21 -19.80 1.92
N LEU A 164 6.09 -20.01 2.90
CA LEU A 164 6.87 -18.90 3.49
C LEU A 164 8.06 -18.51 2.62
N SER A 165 8.53 -19.40 1.74
CA SER A 165 9.62 -19.13 0.80
C SER A 165 9.34 -17.97 -0.17
N GLU A 166 8.11 -17.84 -0.68
CA GLU A 166 7.72 -16.73 -1.56
C GLU A 166 7.66 -15.41 -0.78
N ALA A 167 7.13 -15.45 0.44
CA ALA A 167 7.14 -14.30 1.34
C ALA A 167 8.54 -13.89 1.75
N THR A 168 9.44 -14.85 1.95
CA THR A 168 10.86 -14.58 2.20
C THR A 168 11.49 -13.87 1.02
N ALA A 169 11.18 -14.27 -0.22
CA ALA A 169 11.67 -13.59 -1.42
C ALA A 169 11.15 -12.15 -1.51
N ALA A 170 9.86 -11.93 -1.26
CA ALA A 170 9.28 -10.58 -1.26
C ALA A 170 9.90 -9.68 -0.18
N VAL A 171 10.07 -10.19 1.05
CA VAL A 171 10.73 -9.46 2.14
C VAL A 171 12.18 -9.13 1.79
N ARG A 172 12.93 -10.02 1.13
CA ARG A 172 14.28 -9.73 0.65
C ARG A 172 14.28 -8.56 -0.32
N THR A 173 13.36 -8.54 -1.29
CA THR A 173 13.25 -7.42 -2.24
C THR A 173 12.93 -6.10 -1.53
N LEU A 174 12.03 -6.11 -0.54
CA LEU A 174 11.72 -4.92 0.25
C LEU A 174 12.90 -4.48 1.15
N MET A 175 13.65 -5.42 1.69
CA MET A 175 14.85 -5.14 2.48
C MET A 175 15.95 -4.53 1.60
N ASP A 176 16.21 -5.11 0.43
CA ASP A 176 17.20 -4.57 -0.52
C ASP A 176 16.80 -3.14 -0.95
N LEU A 177 15.50 -2.89 -1.19
CA LEU A 177 14.95 -1.54 -1.39
C LEU A 177 15.23 -0.59 -0.21
N CYS A 178 15.03 -1.05 1.03
CA CYS A 178 15.29 -0.23 2.23
C CYS A 178 16.77 0.11 2.37
N LEU A 179 17.67 -0.81 1.99
CA LEU A 179 19.11 -0.61 2.02
C LEU A 179 19.57 0.36 0.92
N ASP A 180 19.03 0.22 -0.29
CA ASP A 180 19.43 1.00 -1.46
C ASP A 180 18.94 2.45 -1.39
N ASP A 181 17.68 2.66 -1.00
CA ASP A 181 17.10 4.01 -0.87
C ASP A 181 16.08 4.10 0.29
N PRO A 182 16.57 4.28 1.53
CA PRO A 182 15.74 4.41 2.73
C PRO A 182 14.59 5.41 2.60
N ALA A 183 14.85 6.55 1.95
CA ALA A 183 13.86 7.61 1.82
C ALA A 183 12.71 7.20 0.88
N ALA A 184 13.03 6.51 -0.22
CA ALA A 184 12.02 5.99 -1.12
C ALA A 184 11.21 4.85 -0.48
N ALA A 185 11.85 3.96 0.28
CA ALA A 185 11.14 2.93 1.05
C ALA A 185 10.14 3.57 2.02
N LEU A 186 10.55 4.59 2.78
CA LEU A 186 9.67 5.34 3.68
C LEU A 186 8.53 6.03 2.92
N LEU A 187 8.77 6.58 1.73
CA LEU A 187 7.72 7.14 0.89
C LEU A 187 6.72 6.07 0.43
N LEU A 188 7.17 4.87 0.06
CA LEU A 188 6.28 3.75 -0.26
C LEU A 188 5.50 3.27 0.98
N SER A 189 6.02 3.39 2.19
CA SER A 189 5.25 3.09 3.40
C SER A 189 4.04 4.01 3.62
N THR A 190 3.96 5.13 2.88
CA THR A 190 2.80 6.03 2.91
C THR A 190 1.66 5.60 2.00
N MET A 191 1.82 4.52 1.23
CA MET A 191 0.77 4.03 0.32
C MET A 191 -0.43 3.47 1.09
N LYS A 192 -1.62 3.99 0.81
CA LYS A 192 -2.87 3.57 1.47
C LYS A 192 -3.97 3.24 0.47
N ASN A 193 -4.75 2.21 0.77
CA ASN A 193 -6.00 1.88 0.07
C ASN A 193 -7.13 1.64 1.08
N HIS A 194 -8.28 2.28 0.87
CA HIS A 194 -9.44 2.16 1.77
C HIS A 194 -10.12 0.78 1.70
N HIS A 195 -10.11 0.14 0.55
CA HIS A 195 -10.76 -1.16 0.33
C HIS A 195 -9.88 -2.32 0.78
N GLU A 196 -8.56 -2.17 0.68
CA GLU A 196 -7.57 -3.21 1.00
C GLU A 196 -6.64 -2.77 2.14
N TYR A 197 -7.21 -2.10 3.14
CA TYR A 197 -6.45 -1.50 4.24
C TYR A 197 -5.46 -2.49 4.87
N THR A 198 -5.90 -3.71 5.17
CA THR A 198 -5.06 -4.74 5.82
C THR A 198 -3.81 -5.08 5.01
N PHE A 199 -3.91 -5.23 3.69
CA PHE A 199 -2.75 -5.61 2.87
C PHE A 199 -1.73 -4.47 2.76
N PHE A 200 -2.20 -3.25 2.51
CA PHE A 200 -1.31 -2.08 2.47
C PHE A 200 -0.68 -1.85 3.85
N HIS A 201 -1.45 -2.00 4.91
CA HIS A 201 -0.96 -1.89 6.28
C HIS A 201 0.16 -2.91 6.56
N SER A 202 -0.02 -4.18 6.21
CA SER A 202 1.01 -5.21 6.37
C SER A 202 2.32 -4.88 5.63
N VAL A 203 2.25 -4.42 4.37
CA VAL A 203 3.46 -4.04 3.61
C VAL A 203 4.13 -2.80 4.19
N ASN A 204 3.35 -1.78 4.56
CA ASN A 204 3.88 -0.57 5.18
C ASN A 204 4.54 -0.84 6.53
N THR A 205 3.88 -1.63 7.39
CA THR A 205 4.42 -2.08 8.68
C THR A 205 5.70 -2.88 8.46
N CYS A 206 5.76 -3.75 7.45
CA CYS A 206 6.99 -4.47 7.08
C CYS A 206 8.15 -3.51 6.75
N ILE A 207 7.93 -2.56 5.83
CA ILE A 207 8.94 -1.56 5.45
C ILE A 207 9.42 -0.76 6.67
N LEU A 208 8.49 -0.23 7.46
CA LEU A 208 8.82 0.55 8.67
C LEU A 208 9.59 -0.29 9.69
N THR A 209 9.25 -1.57 9.84
CA THR A 209 9.92 -2.48 10.78
C THR A 209 11.34 -2.81 10.32
N LEU A 210 11.55 -3.08 9.03
CA LEU A 210 12.88 -3.29 8.44
C LEU A 210 13.80 -2.08 8.66
N MET A 211 13.25 -0.87 8.48
CA MET A 211 13.96 0.38 8.74
C MET A 211 14.45 0.50 10.19
N ILE A 212 13.61 0.16 11.18
CA ILE A 212 14.03 0.17 12.59
C ILE A 212 15.02 -0.96 12.89
N GLY A 213 14.79 -2.16 12.35
CA GLY A 213 15.70 -3.29 12.50
C GLY A 213 17.11 -2.95 12.00
N GLN A 214 17.20 -2.15 10.93
CA GLN A 214 18.47 -1.75 10.34
C GLN A 214 19.19 -0.76 11.25
N ALA A 215 18.46 0.22 11.78
CA ALA A 215 18.99 1.15 12.76
C ALA A 215 19.41 0.45 14.07
N ALA A 216 18.72 -0.63 14.44
CA ALA A 216 19.06 -1.47 15.59
C ALA A 216 20.28 -2.40 15.35
N GLY A 217 20.82 -2.43 14.13
CA GLY A 217 22.02 -3.21 13.79
C GLY A 217 21.78 -4.71 13.62
N LEU A 218 20.54 -5.13 13.31
CA LEU A 218 20.24 -6.53 13.01
C LEU A 218 20.96 -6.98 11.73
N ASP A 219 21.42 -8.23 11.74
CA ASP A 219 22.02 -8.83 10.55
C ASP A 219 20.96 -9.20 9.50
N ARG A 220 21.42 -9.62 8.32
CA ARG A 220 20.54 -9.87 7.18
C ARG A 220 19.55 -11.01 7.42
N ASP A 221 19.93 -12.04 8.16
CA ASP A 221 19.05 -13.20 8.38
C ASP A 221 17.97 -12.85 9.42
N ASP A 222 18.34 -12.11 10.48
CA ASP A 222 17.42 -11.56 11.45
C ASP A 222 16.46 -10.54 10.83
N GLN A 223 16.93 -9.71 9.90
CA GLN A 223 16.08 -8.77 9.14
C GLN A 223 15.02 -9.47 8.31
N ILE A 224 15.38 -10.58 7.67
CA ILE A 224 14.43 -11.37 6.89
C ILE A 224 13.35 -11.94 7.81
N LEU A 225 13.73 -12.51 8.96
CA LEU A 225 12.76 -13.04 9.94
C LEU A 225 11.88 -11.94 10.55
N LEU A 226 12.46 -10.78 10.85
CA LEU A 226 11.76 -9.60 11.32
C LEU A 226 10.72 -9.12 10.29
N GLY A 227 11.15 -8.94 9.04
CA GLY A 227 10.29 -8.51 7.94
C GLY A 227 9.18 -9.53 7.66
N MET A 228 9.46 -10.82 7.76
CA MET A 228 8.46 -11.88 7.65
C MET A 228 7.41 -11.82 8.77
N GLY A 229 7.86 -11.65 10.01
CA GLY A 229 6.98 -11.44 11.17
C GLY A 229 6.09 -10.22 10.99
N ALA A 230 6.67 -9.09 10.57
CA ALA A 230 5.95 -7.85 10.34
C ALA A 230 4.99 -7.92 9.13
N LEU A 231 5.36 -8.61 8.05
CA LEU A 231 4.50 -8.77 6.88
C LEU A 231 3.27 -9.63 7.18
N LEU A 232 3.45 -10.69 7.99
CA LEU A 232 2.40 -11.67 8.29
C LEU A 232 1.72 -11.47 9.66
N HIS A 233 2.06 -10.43 10.42
CA HIS A 233 1.54 -10.22 11.79
C HIS A 233 0.01 -10.30 11.86
N ASP A 234 -0.65 -9.76 10.83
CA ASP A 234 -2.10 -9.62 10.73
C ASP A 234 -2.78 -10.74 9.92
N ILE A 235 -2.05 -11.77 9.48
CA ILE A 235 -2.57 -12.79 8.54
C ILE A 235 -3.81 -13.51 9.07
N GLY A 236 -3.94 -13.66 10.39
CA GLY A 236 -5.11 -14.27 11.01
C GLY A 236 -6.41 -13.47 10.82
N LYS A 237 -6.36 -12.21 10.37
CA LYS A 237 -7.56 -11.41 10.07
C LYS A 237 -8.41 -12.05 8.96
N VAL A 238 -7.85 -12.92 8.13
CA VAL A 238 -8.59 -13.68 7.11
C VAL A 238 -9.65 -14.61 7.72
N GLY A 239 -9.49 -15.00 8.99
CA GLY A 239 -10.45 -15.80 9.73
C GLY A 239 -11.57 -14.98 10.41
N ILE A 240 -11.51 -13.64 10.34
CA ILE A 240 -12.46 -12.74 10.97
C ILE A 240 -13.56 -12.35 9.97
N SER A 241 -14.80 -12.27 10.44
CA SER A 241 -15.94 -11.92 9.61
C SER A 241 -15.75 -10.55 8.93
N PRO A 242 -16.04 -10.43 7.61
CA PRO A 242 -16.02 -9.15 6.92
C PRO A 242 -16.92 -8.08 7.58
N SER A 243 -18.05 -8.48 8.16
CA SER A 243 -18.97 -7.55 8.85
C SER A 243 -18.36 -6.95 10.13
N VAL A 244 -17.40 -7.64 10.74
CA VAL A 244 -16.65 -7.18 11.91
C VAL A 244 -15.48 -6.29 11.47
N LEU A 245 -14.69 -6.74 10.49
CA LEU A 245 -13.55 -5.97 9.97
C LEU A 245 -13.97 -4.62 9.35
N GLN A 246 -15.12 -4.58 8.67
CA GLN A 246 -15.63 -3.40 7.97
C GLN A 246 -16.65 -2.60 8.80
N HIS A 247 -16.81 -2.91 10.09
CA HIS A 247 -17.80 -2.23 10.93
C HIS A 247 -17.49 -0.73 11.04
N PRO A 248 -18.43 0.18 10.68
CA PRO A 248 -18.15 1.62 10.64
C PRO A 248 -18.15 2.28 12.03
N GLY A 249 -18.61 1.57 13.06
CA GLY A 249 -18.78 2.06 14.42
C GLY A 249 -17.82 1.45 15.43
N ARG A 250 -18.08 1.73 16.72
CA ARG A 250 -17.41 1.02 17.82
C ARG A 250 -17.87 -0.44 17.81
N LEU A 251 -16.91 -1.35 17.88
CA LEU A 251 -17.16 -2.78 17.94
C LEU A 251 -17.87 -3.15 19.26
N THR A 252 -18.81 -4.09 19.18
CA THR A 252 -19.45 -4.66 20.38
C THR A 252 -18.45 -5.58 21.11
N PRO A 253 -18.71 -5.94 22.38
CA PRO A 253 -17.86 -6.90 23.10
C PRO A 253 -17.67 -8.24 22.35
N GLU A 254 -18.69 -8.71 21.65
CA GLU A 254 -18.67 -9.95 20.87
C GLU A 254 -17.78 -9.81 19.64
N MET A 255 -17.94 -8.71 18.89
CA MET A 255 -17.07 -8.37 17.77
C MET A 255 -15.61 -8.23 18.21
N TRP A 256 -15.38 -7.65 19.40
CA TRP A 256 -14.04 -7.52 19.97
C TRP A 256 -13.44 -8.86 20.37
N LYS A 257 -14.25 -9.78 20.91
CA LYS A 257 -13.83 -11.15 21.19
C LYS A 257 -13.45 -11.90 19.92
N GLU A 258 -14.12 -11.64 18.80
CA GLU A 258 -13.78 -12.20 17.50
C GLU A 258 -12.43 -11.66 17.02
N ILE A 259 -12.27 -10.32 16.95
CA ILE A 259 -10.99 -9.71 16.52
C ILE A 259 -9.81 -10.21 17.35
N LYS A 260 -9.96 -10.35 18.67
CA LYS A 260 -8.86 -10.81 19.54
C LYS A 260 -8.35 -12.23 19.25
N GLN A 261 -9.00 -12.99 18.37
CA GLN A 261 -8.55 -14.33 17.98
C GLN A 261 -7.52 -14.31 16.84
N HIS A 262 -7.44 -13.22 16.06
CA HIS A 262 -6.57 -13.19 14.89
C HIS A 262 -5.07 -13.40 15.18
N PRO A 263 -4.49 -12.98 16.33
CA PRO A 263 -3.08 -13.26 16.58
C PRO A 263 -2.81 -14.76 16.68
N GLN A 264 -3.70 -15.48 17.40
CA GLN A 264 -3.61 -16.93 17.53
C GLN A 264 -3.84 -17.64 16.19
N MET A 265 -4.89 -17.26 15.45
CA MET A 265 -5.17 -17.82 14.13
C MET A 265 -4.00 -17.59 13.15
N GLY A 266 -3.37 -16.41 13.22
CA GLY A 266 -2.21 -16.08 12.40
C GLY A 266 -1.00 -16.96 12.72
N ALA A 267 -0.68 -17.10 14.00
CA ALA A 267 0.41 -17.96 14.46
C ALA A 267 0.19 -19.44 14.06
N GLU A 268 -1.03 -19.95 14.23
CA GLU A 268 -1.40 -21.31 13.80
C GLU A 268 -1.23 -21.49 12.29
N ALA A 269 -1.67 -20.52 11.48
CA ALA A 269 -1.53 -20.56 10.03
C ALA A 269 -0.05 -20.57 9.57
N VAL A 270 0.80 -19.77 10.22
CA VAL A 270 2.24 -19.71 9.93
C VAL A 270 2.92 -21.04 10.28
N LEU A 271 2.61 -21.63 11.44
CA LEU A 271 3.21 -22.91 11.87
C LEU A 271 2.83 -24.10 10.99
N LEU A 272 1.73 -24.03 10.25
CA LEU A 272 1.35 -25.06 9.29
C LEU A 272 2.27 -25.11 8.06
N ALA A 273 3.02 -24.04 7.76
CA ALA A 273 3.95 -24.02 6.64
C ALA A 273 5.05 -25.09 6.78
N SER A 274 5.49 -25.38 8.01
CA SER A 274 6.58 -26.31 8.33
C SER A 274 7.91 -25.93 7.64
N GLU A 275 8.22 -24.64 7.57
CA GLU A 275 9.42 -24.08 6.96
C GLU A 275 10.37 -23.45 8.00
N PRO A 276 11.69 -23.36 7.74
CA PRO A 276 12.64 -22.76 8.68
C PRO A 276 12.30 -21.32 9.07
N GLY A 277 12.42 -20.99 10.35
CA GLY A 277 12.19 -19.63 10.86
C GLY A 277 10.72 -19.28 11.13
N GLN A 278 9.80 -20.17 10.78
CA GLN A 278 8.36 -20.00 11.02
C GLN A 278 8.03 -19.75 12.50
N GLU A 279 8.82 -20.28 13.43
CA GLU A 279 8.57 -20.13 14.87
C GLU A 279 8.66 -18.67 15.28
N VAL A 280 9.67 -17.95 14.77
CA VAL A 280 9.86 -16.52 15.03
C VAL A 280 8.73 -15.70 14.39
N VAL A 281 8.36 -16.04 13.16
CA VAL A 281 7.26 -15.38 12.43
C VAL A 281 5.93 -15.59 13.17
N ALA A 282 5.67 -16.81 13.65
CA ALA A 282 4.48 -17.15 14.41
C ALA A 282 4.45 -16.46 15.78
N VAL A 283 5.60 -16.28 16.43
CA VAL A 283 5.73 -15.51 17.68
C VAL A 283 5.31 -14.05 17.43
N VAL A 284 5.80 -13.40 16.37
CA VAL A 284 5.40 -12.02 16.07
C VAL A 284 3.89 -11.94 15.76
N ALA A 285 3.36 -12.87 14.96
CA ALA A 285 1.92 -12.94 14.69
C ALA A 285 1.09 -13.12 15.97
N LEU A 286 1.55 -13.92 16.93
CA LEU A 286 0.88 -14.12 18.21
C LEU A 286 0.97 -12.90 19.12
N GLU A 287 2.14 -12.27 19.20
CA GLU A 287 2.47 -11.29 20.22
C GLU A 287 2.27 -9.83 19.80
N HIS A 288 2.05 -9.49 18.53
CA HIS A 288 2.08 -8.08 18.06
C HIS A 288 1.06 -7.13 18.74
N HIS A 289 0.04 -7.66 19.42
CA HIS A 289 -0.90 -6.89 20.25
C HIS A 289 -0.67 -7.04 21.77
N ALA A 290 0.31 -7.83 22.17
CA ALA A 290 0.84 -7.80 23.52
C ALA A 290 1.52 -6.45 23.75
N ARG A 291 1.34 -5.91 24.95
CA ARG A 291 1.90 -4.63 25.34
C ARG A 291 3.18 -4.84 26.11
N TYR A 292 4.07 -3.87 26.06
CA TYR A 292 5.33 -3.88 26.80
C TYR A 292 5.11 -4.15 28.31
N ASP A 293 4.07 -3.58 28.91
CA ASP A 293 3.68 -3.81 30.31
C ASP A 293 2.90 -5.12 30.57
N GLY A 294 2.64 -5.94 29.54
CA GLY A 294 1.87 -7.17 29.63
C GLY A 294 0.34 -7.00 29.60
N SER A 295 -0.20 -5.77 29.57
CA SER A 295 -1.65 -5.51 29.59
C SER A 295 -2.39 -5.75 28.26
N GLY A 296 -1.69 -6.26 27.25
CA GLY A 296 -2.18 -6.45 25.89
C GLY A 296 -3.03 -7.71 25.68
N TYR A 297 -3.07 -8.20 24.44
CA TYR A 297 -3.69 -9.49 24.10
C TYR A 297 -2.91 -10.21 22.99
N PRO A 298 -2.96 -11.56 22.91
CA PRO A 298 -3.63 -12.49 23.84
C PRO A 298 -2.97 -12.49 25.24
N ASN A 299 -3.63 -13.11 26.22
CA ASN A 299 -3.04 -13.23 27.56
C ASN A 299 -1.91 -14.26 27.51
N LEU A 300 -0.67 -13.78 27.60
CA LEU A 300 0.54 -14.58 27.47
C LEU A 300 0.98 -15.06 28.86
N LEU A 301 1.02 -16.38 29.05
CA LEU A 301 1.22 -17.00 30.36
C LEU A 301 2.62 -16.74 30.97
N TYR A 302 3.58 -16.30 30.16
CA TYR A 302 4.97 -16.05 30.58
C TYR A 302 5.22 -14.61 31.08
N PHE A 303 4.19 -13.76 31.15
CA PHE A 303 4.23 -12.55 31.99
C PHE A 303 3.92 -12.94 33.43
N GLU A 304 4.87 -13.58 34.12
CA GLU A 304 4.70 -14.00 35.52
C GLU A 304 4.75 -12.81 36.51
N GLU A 305 5.50 -11.74 36.18
CA GLU A 305 5.50 -10.43 36.87
C GLU A 305 5.74 -9.27 35.85
N PRO A 306 5.33 -8.02 36.15
CA PRO A 306 5.59 -6.88 35.26
C PRO A 306 7.10 -6.73 35.03
N PRO A 307 7.58 -6.59 33.79
CA PRO A 307 9.00 -6.49 33.52
C PRO A 307 9.58 -5.27 34.26
N ALA A 308 10.49 -5.51 35.20
CA ALA A 308 11.24 -4.45 35.86
C ALA A 308 11.94 -3.64 34.77
N HIS A 309 11.72 -2.32 34.73
CA HIS A 309 12.35 -1.44 33.76
C HIS A 309 13.86 -1.70 33.72
N THR A 310 14.32 -2.26 32.60
CA THR A 310 15.65 -2.81 32.40
C THR A 310 16.67 -1.69 32.23
N GLY A 311 17.02 -1.00 33.32
CA GLY A 311 18.10 -0.02 33.36
C GLY A 311 19.41 -0.56 33.96
N SER A 312 19.44 -1.83 34.38
CA SER A 312 20.63 -2.44 35.03
C SER A 312 21.23 -3.55 34.17
N PRO A 313 22.55 -3.53 33.90
CA PRO A 313 23.25 -4.66 33.28
C PRO A 313 23.06 -5.91 34.16
N GLY A 314 22.39 -6.93 33.62
CA GLY A 314 22.05 -8.17 34.34
C GLY A 314 20.56 -8.42 34.57
N ALA A 315 19.66 -7.54 34.12
CA ALA A 315 18.22 -7.81 34.11
C ALA A 315 17.89 -8.89 33.06
N ALA A 316 16.95 -9.79 33.39
CA ALA A 316 16.45 -10.80 32.45
C ALA A 316 15.94 -10.15 31.16
N ALA A 317 16.12 -10.83 30.03
CA ALA A 317 15.58 -10.38 28.75
C ALA A 317 14.07 -10.15 28.86
N HIS A 318 13.56 -9.10 28.22
CA HIS A 318 12.14 -8.80 28.20
C HIS A 318 11.34 -10.01 27.65
N PRO A 319 10.18 -10.38 28.23
CA PRO A 319 9.44 -11.58 27.84
C PRO A 319 8.95 -11.56 26.39
N LEU A 320 8.60 -10.38 25.84
CA LEU A 320 8.28 -10.23 24.43
C LEU A 320 9.51 -10.33 23.53
N HIS A 321 9.35 -11.03 22.41
CA HIS A 321 10.39 -11.13 21.40
C HIS A 321 10.81 -9.74 20.88
N LEU A 322 12.09 -9.55 20.56
CA LEU A 322 12.58 -8.27 20.02
C LEU A 322 11.82 -7.87 18.76
N PHE A 323 11.57 -8.82 17.86
CA PHE A 323 10.86 -8.56 16.60
C PHE A 323 9.41 -8.14 16.83
N THR A 324 8.76 -8.66 17.88
CA THR A 324 7.44 -8.19 18.32
C THR A 324 7.50 -6.73 18.73
N ARG A 325 8.48 -6.37 19.56
CA ARG A 325 8.64 -4.99 20.07
C ARG A 325 8.90 -3.99 18.93
N LEU A 326 9.73 -4.37 17.96
CA LEU A 326 9.96 -3.60 16.72
C LEU A 326 8.68 -3.45 15.89
N THR A 327 7.99 -4.57 15.62
CA THR A 327 6.77 -4.60 14.82
C THR A 327 5.65 -3.78 15.45
N ALA A 328 5.48 -3.86 16.78
CA ALA A 328 4.42 -3.15 17.49
C ALA A 328 4.53 -1.61 17.38
N VAL A 329 5.76 -1.08 17.37
CA VAL A 329 5.99 0.36 17.18
C VAL A 329 5.66 0.78 15.74
N ALA A 330 6.09 0.01 14.75
CA ALA A 330 5.78 0.24 13.33
C ALA A 330 4.27 0.14 13.05
N ASP A 331 3.60 -0.91 13.54
CA ASP A 331 2.14 -1.10 13.46
C ASP A 331 1.41 0.10 14.08
N GLY A 332 1.78 0.48 15.31
CA GLY A 332 1.21 1.63 16.00
C GLY A 332 1.31 2.93 15.19
N TYR A 333 2.48 3.19 14.61
CA TYR A 333 2.68 4.37 13.75
C TYR A 333 1.79 4.33 12.51
N ASP A 334 1.82 3.20 11.78
CA ASP A 334 1.06 3.05 10.54
C ASP A 334 -0.45 3.13 10.80
N ALA A 335 -0.93 2.54 11.89
CA ALA A 335 -2.31 2.60 12.34
C ALA A 335 -2.80 4.01 12.64
N VAL A 336 -1.93 4.88 13.18
CA VAL A 336 -2.28 6.27 13.55
C VAL A 336 -2.20 7.21 12.34
N THR A 337 -1.24 6.99 11.44
CA THR A 337 -1.09 7.76 10.20
C THR A 337 -2.02 7.30 9.08
N SER A 338 -2.61 6.10 9.21
CA SER A 338 -3.60 5.59 8.28
C SER A 338 -5.02 6.06 8.60
N ARG A 339 -5.81 6.30 7.56
CA ARG A 339 -7.25 6.59 7.68
C ARG A 339 -8.02 5.27 7.84
N ARG A 340 -8.80 5.15 8.93
CA ARG A 340 -9.71 4.03 9.19
C ARG A 340 -11.17 4.49 9.04
N ALA A 341 -12.11 3.56 8.85
CA ALA A 341 -13.55 3.85 8.69
C ALA A 341 -14.11 4.82 9.76
N TYR A 342 -13.52 4.78 10.97
CA TYR A 342 -13.91 5.57 12.14
C TYR A 342 -12.91 6.67 12.54
N ARG A 343 -11.76 6.83 11.86
CA ARG A 343 -10.69 7.77 12.28
C ARG A 343 -9.98 8.42 11.10
N ARG A 344 -9.86 9.75 11.14
CA ARG A 344 -9.01 10.51 10.20
C ARG A 344 -7.53 10.22 10.48
N ALA A 345 -6.72 10.17 9.42
CA ALA A 345 -5.27 10.07 9.52
C ALA A 345 -4.70 11.22 10.37
N ALA A 346 -3.78 10.90 11.28
CA ALA A 346 -3.01 11.89 12.01
C ALA A 346 -1.77 12.32 11.20
N THR A 347 -1.22 13.48 11.51
CA THR A 347 0.07 13.91 10.96
C THR A 347 1.22 13.12 11.58
N PRO A 348 2.37 12.96 10.89
CA PRO A 348 3.53 12.23 11.43
C PRO A 348 3.96 12.69 12.83
N PRO A 349 4.07 14.00 13.16
CA PRO A 349 4.43 14.41 14.53
C PRO A 349 3.41 13.99 15.57
N ARG A 350 2.11 13.96 15.20
CA ARG A 350 1.07 13.50 16.11
C ARG A 350 1.18 11.99 16.34
N ALA A 351 1.52 11.21 15.31
CA ALA A 351 1.75 9.78 15.43
C ALA A 351 2.97 9.48 16.30
N LEU A 352 4.11 10.14 16.07
CA LEU A 352 5.30 10.02 16.92
C LEU A 352 4.99 10.39 18.37
N ARG A 353 4.18 11.43 18.61
CA ARG A 353 3.74 11.79 19.96
C ARG A 353 2.90 10.69 20.63
N VAL A 354 2.03 10.00 19.88
CA VAL A 354 1.24 8.87 20.42
C VAL A 354 2.14 7.72 20.83
N LEU A 355 3.20 7.44 20.06
CA LEU A 355 4.18 6.42 20.43
C LEU A 355 4.94 6.80 21.70
N LEU A 356 5.42 8.05 21.79
CA LEU A 356 6.08 8.59 22.99
C LEU A 356 5.18 8.53 24.23
N ASP A 357 3.90 8.92 24.10
CA ASP A 357 2.94 8.85 25.20
C ASP A 357 2.66 7.40 25.65
N GLY A 358 2.89 6.41 24.76
CA GLY A 358 2.73 4.99 25.02
C GLY A 358 4.01 4.23 25.41
N ALA A 359 5.17 4.89 25.40
CA ALA A 359 6.44 4.28 25.76
C ALA A 359 6.44 3.80 27.21
N GLY A 360 6.96 2.59 27.45
CA GLY A 360 7.03 1.95 28.77
C GLY A 360 5.72 1.28 29.22
N THR A 361 4.64 1.43 28.45
CA THR A 361 3.36 0.75 28.68
C THR A 361 2.95 -0.09 27.48
N MET A 362 2.60 0.56 26.37
CA MET A 362 2.25 -0.12 25.12
C MET A 362 3.48 -0.54 24.35
N TYR A 363 4.49 0.33 24.30
CA TYR A 363 5.67 0.18 23.46
C TYR A 363 6.95 0.12 24.28
N ASP A 364 7.96 -0.56 23.74
CA ASP A 364 9.32 -0.51 24.27
C ASP A 364 9.90 0.90 24.09
N PRO A 365 10.34 1.58 25.16
CA PRO A 365 10.91 2.92 25.07
C PRO A 365 12.12 3.03 24.13
N ASP A 366 13.04 2.06 24.16
CA ASP A 366 14.26 2.10 23.37
C ASP A 366 13.94 1.97 21.88
N VAL A 367 12.96 1.11 21.55
CA VAL A 367 12.46 0.97 20.17
C VAL A 367 11.74 2.23 19.70
N VAL A 368 10.94 2.88 20.55
CA VAL A 368 10.29 4.15 20.21
C VAL A 368 11.32 5.22 19.90
N HIS A 369 12.40 5.32 20.69
CA HIS A 369 13.49 6.25 20.43
C HIS A 369 14.19 5.95 19.11
N ALA A 370 14.58 4.70 18.86
CA ALA A 370 15.19 4.29 17.60
C ALA A 370 14.29 4.59 16.39
N PHE A 371 12.98 4.37 16.50
CA PHE A 371 12.04 4.69 15.44
C PHE A 371 11.94 6.20 15.16
N ILE A 372 11.96 7.03 16.20
CA ILE A 372 11.95 8.50 16.03
C ILE A 372 13.21 8.96 15.31
N ASP A 373 14.37 8.38 15.65
CA ASP A 373 15.64 8.72 15.00
C ASP A 373 15.64 8.33 13.51
N VAL A 374 15.07 7.17 13.16
CA VAL A 374 14.88 6.74 11.76
C VAL A 374 13.98 7.70 10.99
N MET A 375 12.89 8.17 11.61
CA MET A 375 11.91 9.03 10.96
C MET A 375 12.37 10.49 10.85
N GLY A 376 13.19 10.96 11.80
CA GLY A 376 13.66 12.33 11.88
C GLY A 376 12.55 13.35 12.19
N GLU A 377 12.92 14.63 12.25
CA GLU A 377 11.98 15.73 12.55
C GLU A 377 10.90 15.88 11.47
N PHE A 378 11.28 15.69 10.21
CA PHE A 378 10.40 15.77 9.04
C PHE A 378 10.42 14.43 8.30
N PRO A 379 9.54 13.48 8.66
CA PRO A 379 9.54 12.17 8.02
C PRO A 379 9.21 12.26 6.53
N PRO A 380 9.86 11.46 5.66
CA PRO A 380 9.49 11.36 4.25
C PRO A 380 7.99 11.09 4.09
N GLY A 381 7.39 11.80 3.13
CA GLY A 381 5.94 11.76 2.89
C GLY A 381 5.13 12.76 3.72
N SER A 382 5.78 13.51 4.62
CA SER A 382 5.12 14.62 5.33
C SER A 382 4.71 15.73 4.37
N LEU A 383 3.44 16.15 4.45
CA LEU A 383 2.96 17.34 3.75
C LEU A 383 3.06 18.55 4.67
N LEU A 384 3.76 19.59 4.21
CA LEU A 384 4.04 20.79 4.98
C LEU A 384 3.55 22.02 4.23
N ARG A 385 3.03 23.00 4.96
CA ARG A 385 2.87 24.37 4.47
C ARG A 385 4.06 25.19 4.92
N LEU A 386 4.74 25.84 3.98
CA LEU A 386 5.80 26.80 4.27
C LEU A 386 5.20 28.19 4.54
N ARG A 387 5.98 29.05 5.20
CA ARG A 387 5.57 30.44 5.50
C ARG A 387 5.40 31.30 4.24
N GLY A 388 6.04 30.93 3.13
CA GLY A 388 5.83 31.55 1.82
C GLY A 388 4.47 31.23 1.19
N GLY A 389 3.75 30.23 1.70
CA GLY A 389 2.43 29.79 1.24
C GLY A 389 2.46 28.49 0.44
N GLU A 390 3.63 28.03 0.02
CA GLU A 390 3.84 26.79 -0.71
C GLU A 390 3.42 25.58 0.13
N THR A 391 2.94 24.53 -0.54
CA THR A 391 2.75 23.21 0.07
C THR A 391 3.73 22.22 -0.53
N VAL A 392 4.52 21.58 0.33
CA VAL A 392 5.60 20.69 -0.06
C VAL A 392 5.42 19.29 0.52
N LEU A 393 5.92 18.29 -0.19
CA LEU A 393 6.03 16.91 0.25
C LEU A 393 7.51 16.63 0.59
N VAL A 394 7.80 16.26 1.82
CA VAL A 394 9.17 15.89 2.22
C VAL A 394 9.58 14.63 1.47
N SER A 395 10.69 14.69 0.73
CA SER A 395 11.17 13.57 -0.08
C SER A 395 12.22 12.74 0.65
N ARG A 396 13.07 13.36 1.47
CA ARG A 396 14.12 12.70 2.25
C ARG A 396 14.26 13.41 3.61
N PRO A 397 14.70 12.71 4.67
CA PRO A 397 14.97 13.37 5.95
C PRO A 397 16.18 14.32 5.79
N ALA A 398 16.20 15.41 6.54
CA ALA A 398 17.41 16.21 6.67
C ALA A 398 18.41 15.40 7.49
N GLY A 399 19.50 14.96 6.86
CA GLY A 399 20.56 14.20 7.53
C GLY A 399 21.29 14.99 8.64
N ASP A 400 21.05 16.29 8.75
CA ASP A 400 21.58 17.22 9.76
C ASP A 400 20.54 18.32 10.04
N PRO A 401 20.23 18.68 11.31
CA PRO A 401 19.30 19.76 11.66
C PRO A 401 19.57 21.11 10.98
N ASP A 402 20.83 21.43 10.67
CA ASP A 402 21.21 22.71 10.07
C ASP A 402 21.13 22.71 8.54
N ARG A 403 20.89 21.55 7.91
CA ARG A 403 20.75 21.43 6.47
C ARG A 403 19.31 21.65 6.01
N PRO A 404 19.12 22.23 4.81
CA PRO A 404 17.79 22.33 4.24
C PRO A 404 17.25 20.92 3.90
N VAL A 405 15.98 20.69 4.24
CA VAL A 405 15.25 19.44 4.04
C VAL A 405 14.82 19.35 2.58
N PRO A 406 15.19 18.28 1.84
CA PRO A 406 14.72 18.07 0.47
C PRO A 406 13.22 17.79 0.42
N ALA A 407 12.52 18.45 -0.52
CA ALA A 407 11.08 18.33 -0.70
C ALA A 407 10.67 18.52 -2.16
N LEU A 408 9.42 18.18 -2.45
CA LEU A 408 8.77 18.44 -3.73
C LEU A 408 7.64 19.43 -3.51
N MET A 409 7.66 20.56 -4.21
CA MET A 409 6.58 21.54 -4.20
C MET A 409 5.38 20.97 -4.94
N MET A 410 4.26 20.85 -4.23
CA MET A 410 3.00 20.31 -4.77
C MET A 410 2.05 21.44 -5.18
N ILE A 411 2.09 22.54 -4.43
CA ILE A 411 1.25 23.72 -4.62
C ILE A 411 2.13 24.95 -4.42
N ASP A 412 2.09 25.89 -5.36
CA ASP A 412 2.84 27.13 -5.30
C ASP A 412 2.24 28.13 -4.28
N ALA A 413 2.94 29.24 -4.02
CA ALA A 413 2.50 30.30 -3.11
C ALA A 413 1.17 30.98 -3.54
N ALA A 414 0.79 30.88 -4.82
CA ALA A 414 -0.48 31.38 -5.33
C ALA A 414 -1.63 30.38 -5.14
N GLY A 415 -1.36 29.20 -4.58
CA GLY A 415 -2.34 28.15 -4.36
C GLY A 415 -2.61 27.29 -5.60
N ARG A 416 -1.81 27.42 -6.66
CA ARG A 416 -1.95 26.61 -7.88
C ARG A 416 -1.27 25.27 -7.67
N ARG A 417 -2.01 24.20 -7.98
CA ARG A 417 -1.46 22.84 -7.99
C ARG A 417 -0.56 22.65 -9.20
N LEU A 418 0.64 22.13 -8.98
CA LEU A 418 1.54 21.78 -10.06
C LEU A 418 1.15 20.41 -10.64
N SER A 419 1.13 20.32 -11.97
CA SER A 419 0.93 19.04 -12.67
C SER A 419 2.15 18.12 -12.54
N GLN A 420 3.33 18.71 -12.36
CA GLN A 420 4.57 18.04 -12.00
C GLN A 420 5.17 18.77 -10.79
N PRO A 421 5.31 18.11 -9.64
CA PRO A 421 5.99 18.68 -8.49
C PRO A 421 7.42 19.08 -8.81
N GLU A 422 7.82 20.24 -8.30
CA GLU A 422 9.16 20.79 -8.52
C GLU A 422 10.04 20.55 -7.30
N PRO A 423 11.31 20.11 -7.47
CA PRO A 423 12.25 20.01 -6.37
C PRO A 423 12.45 21.34 -5.65
N LEU A 424 12.46 21.29 -4.32
CA LEU A 424 12.69 22.41 -3.43
C LEU A 424 13.50 21.90 -2.22
N SER A 425 14.17 22.78 -1.49
CA SER A 425 14.59 22.49 -0.13
C SER A 425 14.19 23.63 0.80
N PHE A 426 13.87 23.31 2.06
CA PHE A 426 13.42 24.29 3.06
C PHE A 426 14.16 24.09 4.39
N HIS A 427 14.35 25.14 5.17
CA HIS A 427 14.86 25.04 6.53
C HIS A 427 13.71 24.80 7.53
N PRO A 428 13.94 24.10 8.65
CA PRO A 428 12.90 23.84 9.66
C PRO A 428 12.14 25.09 10.12
N GLY A 429 12.85 26.22 10.23
CA GLY A 429 12.29 27.52 10.58
C GLY A 429 11.27 28.09 9.58
N GLU A 430 11.17 27.56 8.36
CA GLU A 430 10.24 28.00 7.32
C GLU A 430 8.90 27.27 7.38
N VAL A 431 8.80 26.22 8.19
CA VAL A 431 7.57 25.42 8.32
C VAL A 431 6.52 26.21 9.09
N ALA A 432 5.34 26.39 8.48
CA ALA A 432 4.19 27.02 9.10
C ALA A 432 3.25 25.98 9.72
N ALA A 433 3.00 24.86 9.05
CA ALA A 433 2.12 23.81 9.56
C ALA A 433 2.33 22.44 8.88
N TYR A 434 2.04 21.36 9.61
CA TYR A 434 1.81 20.03 9.05
C TYR A 434 0.38 19.91 8.50
N LEU A 435 0.25 19.30 7.33
CA LEU A 435 -1.03 19.07 6.65
C LEU A 435 -1.33 17.57 6.55
N THR A 436 -2.62 17.25 6.51
CA THR A 436 -3.07 15.95 5.99
C THR A 436 -3.33 16.08 4.49
N PRO A 437 -3.33 14.98 3.71
CA PRO A 437 -3.65 15.03 2.28
C PRO A 437 -4.97 15.76 1.99
N GLU A 438 -6.01 15.53 2.80
CA GLU A 438 -7.30 16.19 2.62
C GLU A 438 -7.22 17.71 2.86
N ARG A 439 -6.43 18.16 3.84
CA ARG A 439 -6.25 19.60 4.13
C ARG A 439 -5.37 20.31 3.11
N ALA A 440 -4.41 19.58 2.52
CA ALA A 440 -3.61 20.05 1.40
C ALA A 440 -4.41 20.01 0.08
N GLY A 441 -5.54 19.28 0.04
CA GLY A 441 -6.29 18.98 -1.16
C GLY A 441 -5.58 18.00 -2.10
N VAL A 442 -4.39 17.51 -1.74
CA VAL A 442 -3.57 16.61 -2.55
C VAL A 442 -4.12 15.19 -2.45
N THR A 443 -4.27 14.49 -3.58
CA THR A 443 -4.71 13.09 -3.58
C THR A 443 -3.56 12.19 -3.16
N PRO A 444 -3.81 11.10 -2.42
CA PRO A 444 -2.79 10.10 -2.15
C PRO A 444 -2.10 9.62 -3.43
N ALA A 445 -2.86 9.36 -4.51
CA ALA A 445 -2.30 8.95 -5.80
C ALA A 445 -1.21 9.90 -6.35
N LEU A 446 -1.37 11.22 -6.16
CA LEU A 446 -0.39 12.20 -6.63
C LEU A 446 0.87 12.22 -5.75
N ILE A 447 0.75 11.88 -4.46
CA ILE A 447 1.90 11.59 -3.59
C ILE A 447 2.62 10.33 -4.11
N LEU A 448 1.88 9.29 -4.51
CA LEU A 448 2.44 8.04 -5.04
C LEU A 448 3.14 8.21 -6.39
N GLU A 449 2.60 9.06 -7.25
CA GLU A 449 3.21 9.44 -8.52
C GLU A 449 4.49 10.28 -8.34
N HIS A 450 4.85 10.67 -7.13
CA HIS A 450 6.04 11.49 -6.87
C HIS A 450 6.82 11.02 -5.64
N ALA A 451 6.47 9.83 -5.14
CA ALA A 451 7.07 9.14 -4.01
C ALA A 451 8.38 8.40 -4.37
N GLY A 452 8.83 8.47 -5.63
CA GLY A 452 10.20 8.15 -6.01
C GLY A 452 11.07 9.40 -5.93
N PRO A 453 12.39 9.30 -5.75
CA PRO A 453 13.24 10.48 -5.78
C PRO A 453 13.02 11.18 -7.13
N ALA A 454 12.68 12.47 -7.10
CA ALA A 454 12.91 13.29 -8.27
C ALA A 454 14.40 13.17 -8.60
N GLY A 455 14.71 12.82 -9.85
CA GLY A 455 16.07 12.89 -10.36
C GLY A 455 16.68 14.23 -9.96
N VAL A 456 17.73 14.16 -9.14
CA VAL A 456 18.59 15.29 -8.86
C VAL A 456 19.70 15.18 -9.88
N ASP A 457 19.66 16.05 -10.88
CA ASP A 457 20.90 16.58 -11.46
C ASP A 457 21.61 17.43 -10.42
#